data_AF-A0A1Y1LSE4-F1
#
_entry.id   AF-A0A1Y1LSE4-F1
#
_cell.length_a   1.000
_cell.length_b   1.000
_cell.length_c   1.000
_cell.angle_alpha   90.00
_cell.angle_beta   90.00
_cell.angle_gamma   90.00
#
_symmetry.space_group_name_H-M   'P 1'
#
loop_
_entity.id
_entity.type
_entity.pdbx_description
1 polymer ?
#
loop_
_entity_poly.entity_id
_entity_poly.type
_entity_poly.pdbx_seq_one_letter_code
_entity_poly.pdbx_strand_id
1 'polypeptide(L)'
;VVLQQLLGGTIERKVRDIVKMLLQDESILRYIALVEDSMWPNGVLQRDRKPRSEAQKKKTRTEASLMLATLVPDLAGNVVGRANAQTASRRIFATLNNSRLNAHLVFTMLEEIISIMFEDS
;
A
#
# COMPACT_ATOMS: atom_id res chain seq x y z
N VAL A 1 -2.94 23.73 21.73
CA VAL A 1 -3.99 22.69 21.92
C VAL A 1 -5.15 22.80 20.94
N VAL A 2 -5.80 23.96 20.73
CA VAL A 2 -6.96 24.08 19.81
C VAL A 2 -6.61 23.82 18.33
N LEU A 3 -5.47 24.33 17.83
CA LEU A 3 -5.05 24.10 16.43
C LEU A 3 -4.82 22.61 16.12
N GLN A 4 -4.23 21.88 17.07
CA GLN A 4 -3.99 20.45 16.96
C GLN A 4 -5.30 19.65 16.98
N GLN A 5 -6.31 20.08 17.74
CA GLN A 5 -7.63 19.44 17.78
C GLN A 5 -8.42 19.68 16.48
N LEU A 6 -8.37 20.91 15.94
CA LEU A 6 -9.02 21.25 14.67
C LEU A 6 -8.35 20.57 13.47
N LEU A 7 -7.02 20.53 13.44
CA LEU A 7 -6.25 19.78 12.46
C LEU A 7 -6.47 18.27 12.63
N GLY A 8 -6.55 17.77 13.87
CA GLY A 8 -6.85 16.37 14.18
C GLY A 8 -8.18 15.92 13.59
N GLY A 9 -9.26 16.66 13.81
CA GLY A 9 -10.58 16.34 13.24
C GLY A 9 -10.62 16.43 11.71
N THR A 10 -9.87 17.35 11.12
CA THR A 10 -9.79 17.49 9.64
C THR A 10 -8.97 16.36 9.02
N ILE A 11 -7.83 16.00 9.63
CA ILE A 11 -7.00 14.87 9.20
C ILE A 11 -7.78 13.58 9.33
N GLU A 12 -8.46 13.35 10.46
CA GLU A 12 -9.29 12.16 10.66
C GLU A 12 -10.34 12.01 9.56
N ARG A 13 -11.09 13.09 9.28
CA ARG A 13 -12.08 13.09 8.20
C ARG A 13 -11.44 12.75 6.86
N LYS A 14 -10.32 13.40 6.53
CA LYS A 14 -9.63 13.16 5.25
C LYS A 14 -9.10 11.73 5.13
N VAL A 15 -8.57 11.16 6.21
CA VAL A 15 -8.13 9.77 6.27
C VAL A 15 -9.32 8.84 6.04
N ARG A 16 -10.45 9.07 6.71
CA ARG A 16 -11.67 8.27 6.50
C ARG A 16 -12.17 8.36 5.06
N ASP A 17 -12.14 9.54 4.44
CA ASP A 17 -12.56 9.72 3.05
C ASP A 17 -11.65 8.97 2.08
N ILE A 18 -10.33 9.00 2.31
CA ILE A 18 -9.37 8.22 1.51
C ILE A 18 -9.59 6.72 1.70
N VAL A 19 -9.77 6.25 2.93
CA VAL A 19 -10.03 4.83 3.21
C VAL A 19 -11.32 4.38 2.52
N LYS A 20 -12.40 5.17 2.59
CA LYS A 20 -13.65 4.87 1.87
C LYS A 20 -13.43 4.78 0.36
N MET A 21 -12.67 5.71 -0.22
CA MET A 21 -12.32 5.66 -1.64
C MET A 21 -11.52 4.40 -2.00
N LEU A 22 -10.58 3.98 -1.16
CA LEU A 22 -9.75 2.80 -1.41
C LEU A 22 -10.54 1.48 -1.24
N LEU A 23 -11.60 1.48 -0.43
CA LEU A 23 -12.38 0.30 -0.09
C LEU A 23 -13.74 0.23 -0.80
N GLN A 24 -14.05 1.17 -1.69
CA GLN A 24 -15.27 1.12 -2.49
C GLN A 24 -15.23 -0.05 -3.49
N ASP A 25 -16.40 -0.57 -3.85
CA ASP A 25 -16.56 -1.76 -4.70
C ASP A 25 -15.74 -1.70 -5.98
N GLU A 26 -15.73 -0.57 -6.69
CA GLU A 26 -14.94 -0.40 -7.92
C GLU A 26 -13.43 -0.56 -7.69
N SER A 27 -12.92 -0.07 -6.55
CA SER A 27 -11.50 -0.18 -6.20
C SER A 27 -11.14 -1.61 -5.84
N ILE A 28 -12.01 -2.30 -5.11
CA ILE A 28 -11.84 -3.72 -4.78
C ILE A 28 -11.88 -4.58 -6.03
N LEU A 29 -12.86 -4.39 -6.92
CA LEU A 29 -12.94 -5.09 -8.21
C LEU A 29 -11.66 -4.89 -9.03
N ARG A 30 -11.15 -3.66 -9.09
CA ARG A 30 -9.89 -3.36 -9.77
C ARG A 30 -8.70 -4.09 -9.12
N TYR A 31 -8.65 -4.18 -7.79
CA TYR A 31 -7.57 -4.91 -7.11
C TYR A 31 -7.65 -6.41 -7.37
N ILE A 32 -8.86 -6.99 -7.37
CA ILE A 32 -9.08 -8.40 -7.73
C ILE A 32 -8.63 -8.66 -9.16
N ALA A 33 -9.05 -7.82 -10.12
CA ALA A 33 -8.62 -7.94 -11.52
C ALA A 33 -7.09 -7.84 -11.66
N LEU A 34 -6.44 -6.93 -10.90
CA LEU A 34 -4.99 -6.83 -10.90
C LEU A 34 -4.31 -8.12 -10.38
N VAL A 35 -4.86 -8.73 -9.32
CA VAL A 35 -4.36 -9.99 -8.79
C VAL A 35 -4.56 -11.11 -9.80
N GLU A 36 -5.75 -11.21 -10.38
CA GLU A 36 -6.11 -12.19 -11.42
C GLU A 36 -5.16 -12.09 -12.62
N ASP A 37 -5.02 -10.91 -13.23
CA ASP A 37 -4.13 -10.68 -14.37
C ASP A 37 -2.66 -10.99 -14.04
N SER A 38 -2.27 -10.77 -12.78
CA SER A 38 -0.88 -11.01 -12.35
C SER A 38 -0.55 -12.48 -12.10
N MET A 39 -1.54 -13.29 -11.72
CA MET A 39 -1.38 -14.70 -11.34
C MET A 39 -1.86 -15.64 -12.45
N TRP A 40 -3.00 -15.35 -13.06
CA TRP A 40 -3.66 -16.10 -14.12
C TRP A 40 -3.90 -15.25 -15.38
N PRO A 41 -2.83 -14.75 -16.04
CA PRO A 41 -3.00 -14.03 -17.30
C PRO A 41 -3.74 -14.91 -18.32
N ASN A 42 -4.83 -14.40 -18.90
CA ASN A 42 -5.74 -15.14 -19.79
C ASN A 42 -6.36 -16.40 -19.13
N GLY A 43 -6.56 -16.39 -17.82
CA GLY A 43 -7.14 -17.52 -17.06
C GLY A 43 -6.19 -18.69 -16.80
N VAL A 44 -4.92 -18.58 -17.18
CA VAL A 44 -3.93 -19.66 -17.01
C VAL A 44 -2.87 -19.25 -15.99
N LEU A 45 -2.68 -20.08 -14.97
CA LEU A 45 -1.69 -19.83 -13.92
C LEU A 45 -0.29 -19.70 -14.52
N GLN A 46 0.37 -18.57 -14.29
CA GLN A 46 1.70 -18.30 -14.78
C GLN A 46 2.77 -19.06 -13.96
N ARG A 47 3.10 -20.28 -14.39
CA ARG A 47 4.07 -21.15 -13.70
C ARG A 47 5.54 -20.74 -13.90
N ASP A 48 5.88 -20.18 -15.06
CA ASP A 48 7.27 -19.88 -15.45
C ASP A 48 7.69 -18.43 -15.15
N ARG A 49 7.10 -17.81 -14.13
CA ARG A 49 7.43 -16.42 -13.78
C ARG A 49 8.88 -16.32 -13.29
N LYS A 50 9.76 -15.82 -14.16
CA LYS A 50 11.16 -15.57 -13.81
C LYS A 50 11.24 -14.58 -12.63
N PRO A 51 11.93 -14.93 -11.53
CA PRO A 51 12.16 -13.99 -10.45
C PRO A 51 12.93 -12.77 -10.95
N ARG A 52 12.64 -11.61 -10.35
CA ARG A 52 13.36 -10.37 -10.66
C ARG A 52 14.84 -10.51 -10.34
N SER A 53 15.71 -9.99 -11.20
CA SER A 53 17.16 -9.97 -10.94
C SER A 53 17.52 -8.97 -9.84
N GLU A 54 18.69 -9.15 -9.22
CA GLU A 54 19.17 -8.21 -8.19
C GLU A 54 19.34 -6.79 -8.74
N ALA A 55 19.78 -6.64 -9.99
CA ALA A 55 19.86 -5.35 -10.67
C ALA A 55 18.48 -4.70 -10.82
N GLN A 56 17.46 -5.48 -11.22
CA GLN A 56 16.08 -4.99 -11.32
C GLN A 56 15.52 -4.59 -9.95
N LYS A 57 15.75 -5.39 -8.91
CA LYS A 57 15.31 -5.08 -7.54
C LYS A 57 15.95 -3.80 -7.03
N LYS A 58 17.27 -3.66 -7.19
CA LYS A 58 18.02 -2.46 -6.78
C LYS A 58 17.52 -1.22 -7.52
N LYS A 59 17.34 -1.30 -8.85
CA LYS A 59 16.85 -0.19 -9.68
C LYS A 59 15.50 0.34 -9.17
N THR A 60 14.49 -0.54 -9.06
CA THR A 60 13.16 -0.07 -8.61
C THR A 60 13.17 0.39 -7.16
N ARG A 61 14.03 -0.18 -6.31
CA ARG A 61 14.17 0.25 -4.92
C ARG A 61 14.67 1.70 -4.86
N THR A 62 15.68 2.04 -5.64
CA THR A 62 16.19 3.42 -5.74
C THR A 62 15.13 4.37 -6.29
N GLU A 63 14.47 3.99 -7.39
CA GLU A 63 13.41 4.82 -8.01
C GLU A 63 12.25 5.07 -7.03
N ALA A 64 11.75 4.03 -6.36
CA ALA A 64 10.69 4.16 -5.38
C ALA A 64 11.10 5.01 -4.16
N SER A 65 12.34 4.85 -3.68
CA SER A 65 12.83 5.68 -2.57
C SER A 65 12.88 7.16 -2.95
N LEU A 66 13.30 7.47 -4.17
CA LEU A 66 13.33 8.85 -4.67
C LEU A 66 11.92 9.42 -4.81
N MET A 67 11.01 8.65 -5.42
CA MET A 67 9.62 9.06 -5.62
C MET A 67 8.91 9.34 -4.29
N LEU A 68 9.07 8.49 -3.27
CA LEU A 68 8.47 8.74 -1.97
C LEU A 68 9.07 9.97 -1.29
N ALA A 69 10.39 10.13 -1.38
CA ALA A 69 11.09 11.26 -0.78
C ALA A 69 10.72 12.62 -1.41
N THR A 70 10.18 12.62 -2.63
CA THR A 70 9.66 13.83 -3.30
C THR A 70 8.16 14.00 -3.06
N LEU A 71 7.36 12.97 -3.35
CA LEU A 71 5.90 13.06 -3.36
C LEU A 71 5.28 13.20 -1.96
N VAL A 72 5.82 12.52 -0.95
CA VAL A 72 5.25 12.58 0.41
C VAL A 72 5.44 13.98 1.03
N PRO A 73 6.63 14.60 0.96
CA PRO A 73 6.78 16.00 1.37
C PRO A 73 5.97 17.00 0.55
N ASP A 74 5.75 16.74 -0.74
CA ASP A 74 4.93 17.62 -1.58
C ASP A 74 3.45 17.58 -1.15
N LEU A 75 2.94 16.37 -0.89
CA LEU A 75 1.55 16.17 -0.47
C LEU A 75 1.26 16.67 0.95
N ALA A 76 2.14 16.38 1.91
CA ALA A 76 1.85 16.56 3.34
C ALA A 76 2.74 17.59 4.04
N GLY A 77 3.78 18.10 3.39
CA GLY A 77 4.80 18.95 4.02
C GLY A 77 4.25 20.26 4.61
N ASN A 78 3.19 20.81 4.02
CA ASN A 78 2.53 22.02 4.51
C ASN A 78 1.72 21.80 5.79
N VAL A 79 1.31 20.55 6.08
CA VAL A 79 0.49 20.20 7.25
C VAL A 79 1.33 19.70 8.41
N VAL A 80 2.31 18.83 8.13
CA VAL A 80 3.12 18.16 9.18
C VAL A 80 4.56 18.66 9.25
N GLY A 81 4.98 19.54 8.34
CA GLY A 81 6.35 19.98 8.17
C GLY A 81 7.16 19.05 7.26
N ARG A 82 7.99 19.63 6.38
CA ARG A 82 8.77 18.88 5.37
C ARG A 82 9.73 17.85 5.99
N ALA A 83 10.40 18.18 7.09
CA ALA A 83 11.33 17.24 7.76
C ALA A 83 10.60 16.01 8.32
N ASN A 84 9.40 16.21 8.89
CA ASN A 84 8.57 15.12 9.38
C ASN A 84 8.04 14.26 8.23
N ALA A 85 7.58 14.89 7.14
CA ALA A 85 7.13 14.17 5.95
C ALA A 85 8.25 13.34 5.30
N GLN A 86 9.49 13.86 5.24
CA GLN A 86 10.64 13.07 4.76
C GLN A 86 10.94 11.89 5.68
N THR A 87 10.88 12.08 6.99
CA THR A 87 11.07 10.98 7.95
C THR A 87 9.99 9.91 7.81
N ALA A 88 8.74 10.33 7.66
CA ALA A 88 7.61 9.42 7.41
C ALA A 88 7.77 8.67 6.08
N SER A 89 8.19 9.34 5.01
CA SER A 89 8.50 8.71 3.72
C SER A 89 9.50 7.56 3.86
N ARG A 90 10.60 7.78 4.60
CA ARG A 90 11.61 6.73 4.83
C ARG A 90 11.04 5.56 5.62
N ARG A 91 10.19 5.83 6.61
CA ARG A 91 9.52 4.78 7.39
C ARG A 91 8.56 3.96 6.53
N ILE A 92 7.70 4.61 5.74
CA ILE A 92 6.80 3.94 4.79
C ILE A 92 7.60 3.05 3.83
N PHE A 93 8.67 3.59 3.25
CA PHE A 93 9.54 2.83 2.37
C PHE A 93 10.17 1.61 3.05
N ALA A 94 10.69 1.76 4.27
CA ALA A 94 11.27 0.68 5.03
C ALA A 94 10.24 -0.42 5.37
N THR A 95 9.04 -0.03 5.80
CA THR A 95 7.95 -0.97 6.11
C THR A 95 7.53 -1.75 4.87
N LEU A 96 7.30 -1.08 3.73
CA LEU A 96 6.93 -1.72 2.47
C LEU A 96 8.04 -2.61 1.88
N ASN A 97 9.30 -2.40 2.28
CA ASN A 97 10.43 -3.26 1.88
C ASN A 97 10.73 -4.39 2.88
N ASN A 98 9.91 -4.58 3.93
CA ASN A 98 10.08 -5.68 4.88
C ASN A 98 9.31 -6.92 4.40
N SER A 99 10.03 -7.88 3.80
CA SER A 99 9.42 -9.10 3.24
C SER A 99 8.66 -9.93 4.27
N ARG A 100 9.13 -9.98 5.53
CA ARG A 100 8.49 -10.75 6.60
C ARG A 100 7.15 -10.13 7.00
N LEU A 101 7.12 -8.80 7.18
CA LEU A 101 5.88 -8.09 7.50
C LEU A 101 4.87 -8.17 6.35
N ASN A 102 5.35 -8.01 5.12
CA ASN A 102 4.49 -8.13 3.93
C ASN A 102 3.91 -9.54 3.77
N ALA A 103 4.72 -10.58 3.98
CA ALA A 103 4.24 -11.96 3.92
C ALA A 103 3.18 -12.22 5.00
N HIS A 104 3.43 -11.77 6.24
CA HIS A 104 2.45 -11.88 7.32
C HIS A 104 1.13 -11.17 6.98
N LEU A 105 1.20 -9.93 6.51
CA LEU A 105 0.02 -9.16 6.10
C LEU A 105 -0.79 -9.88 5.01
N VAL A 106 -0.11 -10.42 3.98
CA VAL A 106 -0.77 -11.17 2.89
C VAL A 106 -1.45 -12.42 3.42
N PHE A 107 -0.79 -13.20 4.28
CA PHE A 107 -1.39 -14.41 4.84
C PHE A 107 -2.58 -14.09 5.73
N THR A 108 -2.50 -13.04 6.55
CA THR A 108 -3.66 -12.59 7.36
C THR A 108 -4.82 -12.17 6.47
N MET A 109 -4.59 -11.39 5.41
CA MET A 109 -5.68 -11.04 4.48
C MET A 109 -6.29 -12.27 3.80
N LEU A 110 -5.46 -13.23 3.41
CA LEU A 110 -5.92 -14.47 2.78
C LEU A 110 -6.74 -15.32 3.75
N GLU A 111 -6.30 -15.43 5.01
CA GLU A 111 -7.02 -16.14 6.08
C GLU A 111 -8.43 -15.56 6.27
N GLU A 112 -8.55 -14.25 6.41
CA GLU A 112 -9.85 -13.57 6.57
C GLU A 112 -10.75 -13.78 5.33
N ILE A 113 -10.19 -13.67 4.12
CA ILE A 113 -10.95 -13.91 2.88
C ILE A 113 -11.47 -15.35 2.83
N ILE A 114 -10.61 -16.33 3.15
CA ILE A 114 -11.00 -17.74 3.18
C ILE A 114 -12.07 -17.99 4.24
N SER A 115 -11.92 -17.41 5.44
CA SER A 115 -12.94 -17.53 6.50
C SER A 115 -14.29 -17.07 5.99
N ILE A 116 -14.37 -15.85 5.43
CA ILE A 116 -15.63 -15.28 4.92
C ILE A 116 -16.20 -16.09 3.75
N MET A 117 -15.36 -16.61 2.85
CA MET A 117 -15.83 -17.35 1.67
C MET A 117 -16.36 -18.75 2.00
N PHE A 118 -15.88 -19.37 3.10
CA PHE A 118 -16.15 -20.78 3.41
C PHE A 118 -16.82 -21.00 4.79
N GLU A 119 -17.13 -19.94 5.54
CA GLU A 119 -17.76 -20.01 6.88
C GLU A 119 -19.17 -20.64 6.89
N ASP A 120 -19.81 -20.83 5.74
CA ASP A 120 -21.10 -21.52 5.58
C ASP A 120 -20.98 -22.98 5.06
N SER A 121 -19.82 -23.64 5.23
CA SER A 121 -19.60 -25.07 4.86
C SER A 121 -19.45 -26.00 6.06
#